data_AF-A0A925T5Z9-F1
#
_entry.id   AF-A0A925T5Z9-F1
#
_cell.length_a   1.000
_cell.length_b   1.000
_cell.length_c   1.000
_cell.angle_alpha   90.00
_cell.angle_beta   90.00
_cell.angle_gamma   90.00
#
_symmetry.space_group_name_H-M   'P 1'
#
loop_
_entity.id
_entity.type
_entity.pdbx_description
1 polymer ?
#
loop_
_entity_poly.entity_id
_entity_poly.type
_entity_poly.pdbx_seq_one_letter_code
_entity_poly.pdbx_strand_id
1 'polypeptide(L)'
;MSTASIRQKTPVLFVNYKEEQCGVYQWGKNILEAISKSQKYQFHYVEVLSLEELDSYVSESNCEAILYNYHPQTLTFINPFMARRYKQVNIALMHEMTQAEADMMPDGFFQHYVMGDPTLIENNPAVFKTGRLILPYTNTKKVPDVVTIGTFGFSVGSKGYQRLIDVVQEEFDEAIIRIHIPSNGIIDADGAVAHRHAEECQRRIRKPGIRIQASHDFLDRNAMLDFLAGNTINAFLYDYLKVAGISSSPDHAMAVRRPMVVTKSIMFRHLQSVYPSITIEDSSLKEIIKNGTEPLSHLYSLWNEDNLRAEYENVLDKTLDMNCDGEFEARKSVNKTKVHEIAKFDYRKLARRYHSKGNFLRRILHRAATARAIKAALTMPADATPRAKAVKRLNRILDNQARAQYKSVIKQLHLLVPEIMVSKIPAANIQQAFIFDAVKKFASSFTSPRILCVGSYDDSASASLKMLGYAIEEIDPEVNGLDLNKFFHLPSTIKASYDIIFSTSVIEHVQDDGLFVEQIGELLAPGGVGVLTCDYNDLYKPGDPVIPGDYRFYTQRDLISRILPLIKNCSLVDVPHWECANPDFMFLGYRYTFATLAFRKHN
;
A
#
# COMPACT_ATOMS: atom_id res chain seq x y z
N MET A 1 -15.92 38.71 17.55
CA MET A 1 -16.20 37.28 17.28
C MET A 1 -16.74 37.20 15.86
N SER A 2 -15.92 36.73 14.91
CA SER A 2 -16.34 36.59 13.51
C SER A 2 -17.30 35.40 13.41
N THR A 3 -18.53 35.64 12.98
CA THR A 3 -19.50 34.59 12.67
C THR A 3 -18.98 33.82 11.46
N ALA A 4 -18.28 32.72 11.69
CA ALA A 4 -17.91 31.80 10.63
C ALA A 4 -19.21 31.35 9.93
N SER A 5 -19.40 31.82 8.69
CA SER A 5 -20.45 31.34 7.80
C SER A 5 -20.29 29.82 7.72
N ILE A 6 -21.28 29.08 8.25
CA ILE A 6 -21.32 27.62 8.12
C ILE A 6 -21.49 27.36 6.64
N ARG A 7 -20.41 26.97 5.96
CA ARG A 7 -20.47 26.57 4.56
C ARG A 7 -21.41 25.37 4.47
N GLN A 8 -22.43 25.48 3.64
CA GLN A 8 -23.38 24.38 3.41
C GLN A 8 -22.62 23.20 2.81
N LYS A 9 -22.86 21.99 3.34
CA LYS A 9 -22.24 20.77 2.83
C LYS A 9 -22.78 20.43 1.45
N THR A 10 -21.91 19.96 0.56
CA THR A 10 -22.31 19.51 -0.79
C THR A 10 -23.05 18.17 -0.69
N PRO A 11 -24.30 18.07 -1.17
CA PRO A 11 -25.09 16.84 -1.10
C PRO A 11 -24.61 15.80 -2.12
N VAL A 12 -24.49 14.55 -1.66
CA VAL A 12 -23.96 13.42 -2.43
C VAL A 12 -24.85 12.21 -2.20
N LEU A 13 -25.30 11.54 -3.28
CA LEU A 13 -26.09 10.32 -3.18
C LEU A 13 -25.17 9.08 -3.15
N PHE A 14 -25.29 8.24 -2.13
CA PHE A 14 -24.57 6.97 -2.03
C PHE A 14 -25.53 5.81 -2.29
N VAL A 15 -25.30 5.09 -3.37
CA VAL A 15 -26.15 4.02 -3.88
C VAL A 15 -25.55 2.67 -3.54
N ASN A 16 -26.32 1.83 -2.88
CA ASN A 16 -25.95 0.45 -2.55
C ASN A 16 -27.00 -0.54 -3.05
N TYR A 17 -26.59 -1.80 -3.20
CA TYR A 17 -27.54 -2.89 -3.44
C TYR A 17 -28.34 -3.18 -2.17
N LYS A 18 -29.52 -3.81 -2.27
CA LYS A 18 -30.40 -4.03 -1.11
C LYS A 18 -30.12 -5.33 -0.33
N GLU A 19 -29.40 -6.28 -0.91
CA GLU A 19 -29.13 -7.58 -0.27
C GLU A 19 -28.04 -7.45 0.81
N GLU A 20 -28.44 -7.51 2.08
CA GLU A 20 -27.54 -7.32 3.22
C GLU A 20 -26.52 -8.47 3.41
N GLN A 21 -26.89 -9.69 3.01
CA GLN A 21 -26.05 -10.89 3.15
C GLN A 21 -25.01 -11.01 2.02
N CYS A 22 -24.31 -9.90 1.75
CA CYS A 22 -23.34 -9.79 0.68
C CYS A 22 -22.09 -9.02 1.14
N GLY A 23 -20.90 -9.54 0.82
CA GLY A 23 -19.63 -8.87 1.16
C GLY A 23 -19.51 -7.48 0.51
N VAL A 24 -20.02 -7.31 -0.71
CA VAL A 24 -20.05 -6.01 -1.41
C VAL A 24 -20.92 -5.02 -0.66
N TYR A 25 -22.11 -5.44 -0.21
CA TYR A 25 -23.01 -4.61 0.57
C TYR A 25 -22.34 -4.11 1.86
N GLN A 26 -21.78 -5.04 2.64
CA GLN A 26 -21.15 -4.74 3.93
C GLN A 26 -19.93 -3.84 3.75
N TRP A 27 -19.14 -4.05 2.69
CA TRP A 27 -18.02 -3.18 2.34
C TRP A 27 -18.48 -1.74 2.05
N GLY A 28 -19.53 -1.56 1.22
CA GLY A 28 -20.09 -0.24 0.94
C GLY A 28 -20.62 0.49 2.17
N LYS A 29 -21.31 -0.22 3.08
CA LYS A 29 -21.77 0.34 4.36
C LYS A 29 -20.62 0.85 5.23
N ASN A 30 -19.53 0.08 5.30
CA ASN A 30 -18.35 0.46 6.08
C ASN A 30 -17.68 1.72 5.54
N ILE A 31 -17.52 1.82 4.21
CA ILE A 31 -16.99 3.02 3.56
C ILE A 31 -17.89 4.22 3.84
N LEU A 32 -19.20 4.07 3.64
CA LEU A 32 -20.17 5.15 3.89
C LEU A 32 -20.08 5.67 5.32
N GLU A 33 -20.01 4.79 6.33
CA GLU A 33 -19.94 5.20 7.73
C GLU A 33 -18.69 6.04 8.02
N ALA A 34 -17.54 5.67 7.44
CA ALA A 34 -16.31 6.44 7.57
C ALA A 34 -16.43 7.83 6.91
N ILE A 35 -16.90 7.89 5.66
CA ILE A 35 -16.94 9.15 4.89
C ILE A 35 -18.09 10.07 5.31
N SER A 36 -19.16 9.54 5.90
CA SER A 36 -20.31 10.33 6.40
C SER A 36 -19.94 11.31 7.51
N LYS A 37 -18.75 11.17 8.11
CA LYS A 37 -18.18 12.12 9.08
C LYS A 37 -17.61 13.40 8.42
N SER A 38 -17.65 13.50 7.10
CA SER A 38 -17.18 14.66 6.33
C SER A 38 -17.82 15.95 6.79
N GLN A 39 -17.00 17.01 6.85
CA GLN A 39 -17.48 18.38 7.08
C GLN A 39 -17.73 19.12 5.76
N LYS A 40 -17.26 18.58 4.63
CA LYS A 40 -17.45 19.13 3.29
C LYS A 40 -18.69 18.58 2.59
N TYR A 41 -18.96 17.27 2.74
CA TYR A 41 -20.03 16.57 2.03
C TYR A 41 -21.10 16.04 2.96
N GLN A 42 -22.33 16.01 2.46
CA GLN A 42 -23.47 15.37 3.10
C GLN A 42 -23.91 14.17 2.27
N PHE A 43 -23.74 12.96 2.81
CA PHE A 43 -24.08 11.73 2.11
C PHE A 43 -25.53 11.31 2.40
N HIS A 44 -26.30 11.07 1.34
CA HIS A 44 -27.64 10.50 1.38
C HIS A 44 -27.58 9.05 0.94
N TYR A 45 -27.92 8.12 1.83
CA TYR A 45 -27.83 6.69 1.56
C TYR A 45 -29.14 6.15 0.98
N VAL A 46 -29.04 5.38 -0.09
CA VAL A 46 -30.16 4.65 -0.68
C VAL A 46 -29.77 3.22 -1.03
N GLU A 47 -30.74 2.32 -0.92
CA GLU A 47 -30.65 0.92 -1.34
C GLU A 47 -31.59 0.70 -2.50
N VAL A 48 -31.09 0.09 -3.57
CA VAL A 48 -31.84 -0.09 -4.81
C VAL A 48 -31.76 -1.53 -5.31
N LEU A 49 -32.85 -1.98 -5.91
CA LEU A 49 -32.95 -3.25 -6.64
C LEU A 49 -33.14 -3.06 -8.15
N SER A 50 -33.53 -1.86 -8.57
CA SER A 50 -33.81 -1.57 -9.98
C SER A 50 -33.37 -0.18 -10.41
N LEU A 51 -33.37 0.04 -11.74
CA LEU A 51 -33.06 1.34 -12.33
C LEU A 51 -34.14 2.37 -12.01
N GLU A 52 -35.40 1.96 -11.94
CA GLU A 52 -36.55 2.82 -11.65
C GLU A 52 -36.49 3.38 -10.22
N GLU A 53 -36.11 2.55 -9.24
CA GLU A 53 -35.90 3.02 -7.86
C GLU A 53 -34.78 4.07 -7.81
N LEU A 54 -33.66 3.79 -8.49
CA LEU A 54 -32.54 4.74 -8.60
C LEU A 54 -32.98 6.05 -9.27
N ASP A 55 -33.75 5.99 -10.35
CA ASP A 55 -34.27 7.19 -11.03
C ASP A 55 -35.13 8.04 -10.11
N SER A 56 -36.01 7.42 -9.31
CA SER A 56 -36.85 8.12 -8.33
C SER A 56 -35.98 8.89 -7.35
N TYR A 57 -35.01 8.20 -6.72
CA TYR A 57 -34.09 8.82 -5.76
C TYR A 57 -33.27 9.95 -6.36
N VAL A 58 -32.73 9.78 -7.56
CA VAL A 58 -31.96 10.83 -8.22
C VAL A 58 -32.84 12.03 -8.56
N SER A 59 -34.06 11.81 -9.04
CA SER A 59 -35.00 12.88 -9.41
C SER A 59 -35.49 13.71 -8.22
N GLU A 60 -35.61 13.08 -7.05
CA GLU A 60 -36.01 13.70 -5.78
C GLU A 60 -34.82 14.35 -5.05
N SER A 61 -33.59 13.94 -5.37
CA SER A 61 -32.38 14.47 -4.75
C SER A 61 -31.90 15.77 -5.41
N ASN A 62 -31.33 16.67 -4.60
CA ASN A 62 -30.58 17.83 -5.07
C ASN A 62 -29.06 17.59 -5.04
N CYS A 63 -28.62 16.32 -5.16
CA CYS A 63 -27.21 15.97 -5.07
C CYS A 63 -26.39 16.49 -6.26
N GLU A 64 -25.09 16.73 -6.02
CA GLU A 64 -24.12 17.14 -7.04
C GLU A 64 -23.35 15.95 -7.63
N ALA A 65 -23.21 14.87 -6.85
CA ALA A 65 -22.56 13.62 -7.24
C ALA A 65 -23.33 12.40 -6.75
N ILE A 66 -23.12 11.28 -7.45
CA ILE A 66 -23.65 9.96 -7.12
C ILE A 66 -22.49 8.96 -7.01
N LEU A 67 -22.32 8.34 -5.85
CA LEU A 67 -21.38 7.23 -5.63
C LEU A 67 -22.13 5.92 -5.70
N TYR A 68 -21.67 5.01 -6.55
CA TYR A 68 -22.23 3.67 -6.70
C TYR A 68 -21.31 2.66 -6.01
N ASN A 69 -21.78 1.95 -4.99
CA ASN A 69 -21.11 0.75 -4.51
C ASN A 69 -21.28 -0.38 -5.54
N TYR A 70 -20.46 -0.34 -6.58
CA TYR A 70 -20.69 -1.09 -7.81
C TYR A 70 -19.96 -2.42 -7.81
N HIS A 71 -20.74 -3.47 -8.11
CA HIS A 71 -20.23 -4.74 -8.56
C HIS A 71 -21.16 -5.28 -9.66
N PRO A 72 -20.64 -5.88 -10.75
CA PRO A 72 -21.48 -6.36 -11.85
C PRO A 72 -22.53 -7.40 -11.45
N GLN A 73 -22.33 -8.09 -10.33
CA GLN A 73 -23.30 -9.07 -9.80
C GLN A 73 -24.33 -8.48 -8.84
N THR A 74 -24.16 -7.25 -8.35
CA THR A 74 -25.09 -6.62 -7.39
C THR A 74 -25.97 -5.57 -8.06
N LEU A 75 -25.39 -4.66 -8.84
CA LEU A 75 -26.12 -3.61 -9.56
C LEU A 75 -26.24 -3.97 -11.04
N THR A 76 -26.90 -5.11 -11.34
CA THR A 76 -26.96 -5.70 -12.70
C THR A 76 -27.68 -4.83 -13.74
N PHE A 77 -28.47 -3.85 -13.30
CA PHE A 77 -29.21 -2.92 -14.16
C PHE A 77 -28.37 -1.72 -14.64
N ILE A 78 -27.20 -1.49 -14.02
CA ILE A 78 -26.24 -0.46 -14.45
C ILE A 78 -25.59 -0.90 -15.77
N ASN A 79 -25.58 0.01 -16.74
CA ASN A 79 -25.15 -0.26 -18.11
C ASN A 79 -24.24 0.87 -18.66
N PRO A 80 -23.62 0.72 -19.84
CA PRO A 80 -22.70 1.71 -20.40
C PRO A 80 -23.28 3.08 -20.77
N PHE A 81 -24.57 3.33 -20.52
CA PHE A 81 -25.18 4.65 -20.71
C PHE A 81 -25.32 5.44 -19.40
N MET A 82 -24.86 4.88 -18.27
CA MET A 82 -25.03 5.48 -16.95
C MET A 82 -24.35 6.84 -16.80
N ALA A 83 -23.13 7.01 -17.33
CA ALA A 83 -22.45 8.31 -17.30
C ALA A 83 -23.26 9.44 -17.96
N ARG A 84 -24.20 9.14 -18.87
CA ARG A 84 -25.01 10.16 -19.56
C ARG A 84 -26.44 10.24 -19.04
N ARG A 85 -26.82 9.37 -18.10
CA ARG A 85 -28.20 9.27 -17.61
C ARG A 85 -28.55 10.42 -16.68
N TYR A 86 -27.62 10.79 -15.81
CA TYR A 86 -27.81 11.81 -14.79
C TYR A 86 -26.84 12.98 -15.04
N LYS A 87 -27.29 14.19 -14.73
CA LYS A 87 -26.47 15.41 -14.85
C LYS A 87 -25.40 15.53 -13.76
N GLN A 88 -25.57 14.78 -12.67
CA GLN A 88 -24.64 14.68 -11.57
C GLN A 88 -23.37 13.94 -11.99
N VAL A 89 -22.27 14.16 -11.26
CA VAL A 89 -21.04 13.39 -11.43
C VAL A 89 -21.27 11.95 -10.97
N ASN A 90 -21.08 10.95 -11.85
CA ASN A 90 -21.28 9.53 -11.50
C ASN A 90 -19.93 8.86 -11.23
N ILE A 91 -19.79 8.32 -10.01
CA ILE A 91 -18.54 7.76 -9.51
C ILE A 91 -18.79 6.31 -9.06
N ALA A 92 -18.08 5.35 -9.62
CA ALA A 92 -18.18 3.96 -9.18
C ALA A 92 -17.12 3.58 -8.16
N LEU A 93 -17.55 3.08 -7.01
CA LEU A 93 -16.70 2.42 -6.02
C LEU A 93 -16.61 0.95 -6.39
N MET A 94 -15.45 0.53 -6.87
CA MET A 94 -15.24 -0.83 -7.35
C MET A 94 -14.71 -1.69 -6.22
N HIS A 95 -15.43 -2.76 -5.89
CA HIS A 95 -15.05 -3.67 -4.82
C HIS A 95 -13.75 -4.44 -5.11
N GLU A 96 -13.55 -4.86 -6.36
CA GLU A 96 -12.32 -5.52 -6.81
C GLU A 96 -12.02 -5.19 -8.28
N MET A 97 -10.74 -5.00 -8.59
CA MET A 97 -10.25 -4.73 -9.93
C MET A 97 -8.77 -5.06 -10.06
N THR A 98 -8.34 -5.42 -11.27
CA THR A 98 -6.93 -5.59 -11.64
C THR A 98 -6.36 -4.31 -12.25
N GLN A 99 -5.03 -4.16 -12.28
CA GLN A 99 -4.39 -3.02 -12.95
C GLN A 99 -4.83 -2.89 -14.41
N ALA A 100 -4.86 -4.01 -15.15
CA ALA A 100 -5.26 -4.00 -16.56
C ALA A 100 -6.71 -3.55 -16.75
N GLU A 101 -7.62 -3.93 -15.86
CA GLU A 101 -9.00 -3.46 -15.91
C GLU A 101 -9.10 -1.96 -15.61
N ALA A 102 -8.35 -1.45 -14.62
CA ALA A 102 -8.28 -0.02 -14.30
C ALA A 102 -7.75 0.80 -15.49
N ASP A 103 -6.65 0.35 -16.10
CA ASP A 103 -6.04 1.00 -17.26
C ASP A 103 -7.01 1.05 -18.46
N MET A 104 -7.84 0.01 -18.64
CA MET A 104 -8.77 -0.14 -19.75
C MET A 104 -10.21 0.33 -19.43
N MET A 105 -10.46 0.92 -18.26
CA MET A 105 -11.81 1.34 -17.88
C MET A 105 -12.41 2.24 -18.97
N PRO A 106 -13.56 1.85 -19.57
CA PRO A 106 -14.07 2.51 -20.74
C PRO A 106 -14.70 3.86 -20.40
N ASP A 107 -14.37 4.88 -21.20
CA ASP A 107 -15.09 6.14 -21.19
C ASP A 107 -16.59 5.89 -21.40
N GLY A 108 -17.42 6.38 -20.47
CA GLY A 108 -18.87 6.41 -20.61
C GLY A 108 -19.65 5.39 -19.79
N PHE A 109 -19.01 4.40 -19.14
CA PHE A 109 -19.73 3.54 -18.19
C PHE A 109 -20.03 4.31 -16.89
N PHE A 110 -19.01 4.94 -16.29
CA PHE A 110 -19.13 6.03 -15.32
C PHE A 110 -18.22 7.19 -15.74
N GLN A 111 -18.36 8.37 -15.11
CA GLN A 111 -17.37 9.46 -15.30
C GLN A 111 -16.05 9.09 -14.63
N HIS A 112 -16.14 8.54 -13.42
CA HIS A 112 -14.99 8.26 -12.58
C HIS A 112 -15.15 6.95 -11.82
N TYR A 113 -14.03 6.41 -11.37
CA TYR A 113 -13.95 5.17 -10.62
C TYR A 113 -13.01 5.32 -9.44
N VAL A 114 -13.36 4.71 -8.31
CA VAL A 114 -12.55 4.71 -7.09
C VAL A 114 -12.26 3.27 -6.70
N MET A 115 -10.99 3.00 -6.43
CA MET A 115 -10.48 1.67 -6.12
C MET A 115 -9.86 1.67 -4.73
N GLY A 116 -10.35 0.79 -3.86
CA GLY A 116 -9.72 0.57 -2.55
C GLY A 116 -8.41 -0.22 -2.61
N ASP A 117 -7.66 -0.17 -3.71
CA ASP A 117 -6.40 -0.90 -3.86
C ASP A 117 -5.20 0.07 -3.89
N PRO A 118 -4.43 0.15 -2.79
CA PRO A 118 -3.31 1.09 -2.70
C PRO A 118 -2.16 0.75 -3.65
N THR A 119 -2.13 -0.46 -4.21
CA THR A 119 -1.08 -0.94 -5.13
C THR A 119 -1.36 -0.64 -6.59
N LEU A 120 -2.51 -0.05 -6.93
CA LEU A 120 -2.79 0.36 -8.30
C LEU A 120 -1.93 1.54 -8.72
N ILE A 121 -1.63 1.63 -10.01
CA ILE A 121 -1.02 2.81 -10.64
C ILE A 121 -2.13 3.57 -11.36
N GLU A 122 -2.26 4.87 -11.10
CA GLU A 122 -3.32 5.73 -11.66
C GLU A 122 -2.99 6.15 -13.12
N ASN A 123 -2.84 5.19 -14.03
CA ASN A 123 -2.56 5.47 -15.46
C ASN A 123 -3.76 6.05 -16.22
N ASN A 124 -4.96 5.80 -15.71
CA ASN A 124 -6.20 6.30 -16.30
C ASN A 124 -6.69 7.50 -15.48
N PRO A 125 -6.84 8.70 -16.07
CA PRO A 125 -7.25 9.90 -15.34
C PRO A 125 -8.70 9.84 -14.81
N ALA A 126 -9.51 8.86 -15.23
CA ALA A 126 -10.82 8.60 -14.66
C ALA A 126 -10.79 7.67 -13.43
N VAL A 127 -9.65 7.05 -13.13
CA VAL A 127 -9.50 6.08 -12.04
C VAL A 127 -8.68 6.69 -10.92
N PHE A 128 -9.27 6.69 -9.73
CA PHE A 128 -8.64 7.10 -8.49
C PHE A 128 -8.40 5.87 -7.60
N LYS A 129 -7.25 5.83 -6.93
CA LYS A 129 -7.00 4.86 -5.86
C LYS A 129 -7.17 5.50 -4.49
N THR A 130 -7.54 4.68 -3.51
CA THR A 130 -7.59 5.02 -2.09
C THR A 130 -6.87 3.95 -1.28
N GLY A 131 -6.59 4.27 -0.02
CA GLY A 131 -6.17 3.29 0.97
C GLY A 131 -7.27 2.28 1.32
N ARG A 132 -6.96 1.42 2.30
CA ARG A 132 -7.93 0.51 2.90
C ARG A 132 -8.62 1.17 4.09
N LEU A 133 -9.72 0.56 4.53
CA LEU A 133 -10.40 0.91 5.77
C LEU A 133 -10.19 -0.17 6.82
N ILE A 134 -9.39 0.12 7.85
CA ILE A 134 -9.37 -0.66 9.09
C ILE A 134 -10.47 -0.11 9.98
N LEU A 135 -11.46 -0.95 10.25
CA LEU A 135 -12.64 -0.57 11.02
C LEU A 135 -12.27 -0.18 12.47
N PRO A 136 -12.93 0.83 13.04
CA PRO A 136 -12.79 1.11 14.46
C PRO A 136 -13.35 -0.06 15.27
N TYR A 137 -12.53 -0.63 16.14
CA TYR A 137 -12.93 -1.70 17.03
C TYR A 137 -12.06 -1.74 18.28
N THR A 138 -12.70 -1.85 19.44
CA THR A 138 -12.01 -2.01 20.73
C THR A 138 -12.02 -3.48 21.11
N ASN A 139 -10.88 -4.15 20.94
CA ASN A 139 -10.76 -5.56 21.30
C ASN A 139 -10.75 -5.74 22.83
N THR A 140 -11.83 -6.31 23.35
CA THR A 140 -12.00 -6.66 24.78
C THR A 140 -11.79 -8.14 25.07
N LYS A 141 -11.52 -8.97 24.06
CA LYS A 141 -11.38 -10.42 24.21
C LYS A 141 -9.98 -10.75 24.76
N LYS A 142 -9.92 -11.63 25.76
CA LYS A 142 -8.64 -12.21 26.22
C LYS A 142 -8.05 -13.08 25.11
N VAL A 143 -6.71 -13.12 25.00
CA VAL A 143 -6.04 -14.14 24.18
C VAL A 143 -6.41 -15.53 24.72
N PRO A 144 -6.87 -16.47 23.89
CA PRO A 144 -7.16 -17.83 24.33
C PRO A 144 -5.93 -18.54 24.91
N ASP A 145 -6.14 -19.37 25.94
CA ASP A 145 -5.05 -20.13 26.58
C ASP A 145 -4.53 -21.26 25.66
N VAL A 146 -5.40 -21.82 24.81
CA VAL A 146 -5.04 -22.74 23.72
C VAL A 146 -4.93 -21.96 22.41
N VAL A 147 -3.86 -22.19 21.64
CA VAL A 147 -3.65 -21.51 20.35
C VAL A 147 -4.88 -21.70 19.46
N THR A 148 -5.56 -20.59 19.16
CA THR A 148 -6.79 -20.58 18.40
C THR A 148 -6.56 -19.81 17.10
N ILE A 149 -6.74 -20.47 15.97
CA ILE A 149 -6.52 -19.91 14.63
C ILE A 149 -7.86 -19.73 13.93
N GLY A 150 -8.22 -18.49 13.60
CA GLY A 150 -9.48 -18.17 12.95
C GLY A 150 -9.35 -17.88 11.47
N THR A 151 -10.38 -18.21 10.70
CA THR A 151 -10.50 -17.82 9.30
C THR A 151 -11.97 -17.65 8.93
N PHE A 152 -12.26 -16.85 7.91
CA PHE A 152 -13.61 -16.67 7.41
C PHE A 152 -13.66 -16.41 5.91
N GLY A 153 -14.83 -16.63 5.31
CA GLY A 153 -15.15 -16.25 3.94
C GLY A 153 -16.24 -17.12 3.34
N PHE A 154 -16.78 -16.71 2.21
CA PHE A 154 -17.70 -17.54 1.44
C PHE A 154 -16.97 -18.72 0.79
N SER A 155 -17.71 -19.81 0.58
CA SER A 155 -17.32 -21.12 0.03
C SER A 155 -16.82 -21.11 -1.42
N VAL A 156 -15.80 -20.31 -1.73
CA VAL A 156 -15.11 -20.34 -3.03
C VAL A 156 -13.79 -21.11 -2.89
N GLY A 157 -13.50 -22.00 -3.84
CA GLY A 157 -12.42 -22.99 -3.71
C GLY A 157 -11.02 -22.40 -3.47
N SER A 158 -10.79 -21.13 -3.77
CA SER A 158 -9.48 -20.46 -3.63
C SER A 158 -9.17 -19.93 -2.22
N LYS A 159 -10.03 -20.16 -1.22
CA LYS A 159 -9.84 -19.63 0.15
C LYS A 159 -8.79 -20.40 0.97
N GLY A 160 -8.41 -21.60 0.55
CA GLY A 160 -7.32 -22.36 1.17
C GLY A 160 -7.62 -22.90 2.57
N TYR A 161 -8.89 -23.17 2.90
CA TYR A 161 -9.28 -23.73 4.21
C TYR A 161 -8.56 -25.05 4.51
N GLN A 162 -8.43 -25.94 3.53
CA GLN A 162 -7.72 -27.19 3.70
C GLN A 162 -6.24 -26.93 4.00
N ARG A 163 -5.58 -26.02 3.26
CA ARG A 163 -4.17 -25.65 3.48
C ARG A 163 -3.93 -25.17 4.92
N LEU A 164 -4.87 -24.42 5.49
CA LEU A 164 -4.79 -24.02 6.90
C LEU A 164 -4.69 -25.23 7.84
N ILE A 165 -5.46 -26.29 7.59
CA ILE A 165 -5.42 -27.51 8.41
C ILE A 165 -4.04 -28.17 8.35
N ASP A 166 -3.38 -28.20 7.19
CA ASP A 166 -2.03 -28.78 7.10
C ASP A 166 -1.02 -27.98 7.91
N VAL A 167 -0.96 -26.67 7.67
CA VAL A 167 0.03 -25.78 8.28
C VAL A 167 -0.09 -25.80 9.80
N VAL A 168 -1.32 -25.75 10.33
CA VAL A 168 -1.54 -25.84 11.79
C VAL A 168 -1.04 -27.17 12.34
N GLN A 169 -1.32 -28.28 11.66
CA GLN A 169 -0.87 -29.60 12.11
C GLN A 169 0.63 -29.82 11.97
N GLU A 170 1.31 -29.08 11.09
CA GLU A 170 2.77 -29.12 10.98
C GLU A 170 3.44 -28.39 12.14
N GLU A 171 2.87 -27.28 12.61
CA GLU A 171 3.49 -26.45 13.65
C GLU A 171 3.01 -26.76 15.07
N PHE A 172 1.80 -27.27 15.26
CA PHE A 172 1.18 -27.45 16.58
C PHE A 172 0.79 -28.90 16.84
N ASP A 173 0.88 -29.29 18.11
CA ASP A 173 0.34 -30.57 18.62
C ASP A 173 -1.06 -30.39 19.22
N GLU A 174 -1.34 -29.21 19.76
CA GLU A 174 -2.64 -28.79 20.29
C GLU A 174 -3.01 -27.40 19.75
N ALA A 175 -4.21 -27.29 19.15
CA ALA A 175 -4.76 -26.04 18.62
C ALA A 175 -6.26 -26.17 18.32
N ILE A 176 -6.95 -25.04 18.30
CA ILE A 176 -8.34 -24.93 17.84
C ILE A 176 -8.36 -24.12 16.53
N ILE A 177 -8.92 -24.69 15.47
CA ILE A 177 -9.10 -24.02 14.18
C ILE A 177 -10.57 -23.62 14.06
N ARG A 178 -10.84 -22.32 14.03
CA ARG A 178 -12.20 -21.75 13.90
C ARG A 178 -12.41 -21.32 12.46
N ILE A 179 -13.36 -21.93 11.77
CA ILE A 179 -13.66 -21.66 10.36
C ILE A 179 -15.09 -21.16 10.25
N HIS A 180 -15.24 -19.90 9.85
CA HIS A 180 -16.54 -19.32 9.61
C HIS A 180 -16.85 -19.26 8.11
N ILE A 181 -17.80 -20.09 7.65
CA ILE A 181 -18.18 -20.19 6.24
C ILE A 181 -19.70 -20.01 6.13
N PRO A 182 -20.21 -18.77 6.03
CA PRO A 182 -21.64 -18.54 5.93
C PRO A 182 -22.19 -18.97 4.57
N SER A 183 -23.49 -19.26 4.50
CA SER A 183 -24.20 -19.34 3.23
C SER A 183 -24.13 -17.99 2.50
N ASN A 184 -24.15 -18.02 1.17
CA ASN A 184 -24.09 -16.83 0.33
C ASN A 184 -25.41 -16.72 -0.44
N GLY A 185 -26.17 -15.63 -0.24
CA GLY A 185 -27.48 -15.45 -0.88
C GLY A 185 -27.47 -15.47 -2.42
N ILE A 186 -26.30 -15.38 -3.06
CA ILE A 186 -26.14 -15.38 -4.52
C ILE A 186 -25.58 -16.72 -5.04
N ILE A 187 -24.55 -17.28 -4.39
CA ILE A 187 -23.75 -18.40 -4.93
C ILE A 187 -24.00 -19.73 -4.19
N ASP A 188 -24.37 -19.70 -2.91
CA ASP A 188 -24.48 -20.86 -2.01
C ASP A 188 -25.62 -20.64 -1.02
N ALA A 189 -26.83 -20.39 -1.54
CA ALA A 189 -27.97 -19.92 -0.74
C ALA A 189 -28.42 -20.95 0.31
N ASP A 190 -28.25 -22.25 0.03
CA ASP A 190 -28.54 -23.35 0.96
C ASP A 190 -27.34 -23.73 1.85
N GLY A 191 -26.17 -23.13 1.62
CA GLY A 191 -24.94 -23.43 2.35
C GLY A 191 -24.37 -24.82 2.09
N ALA A 192 -24.83 -25.56 1.07
CA ALA A 192 -24.38 -26.93 0.83
C ALA A 192 -22.87 -26.99 0.53
N VAL A 193 -22.32 -25.97 -0.15
CA VAL A 193 -20.88 -25.89 -0.42
C VAL A 193 -20.12 -25.56 0.87
N ALA A 194 -20.66 -24.66 1.70
CA ALA A 194 -20.07 -24.31 3.00
C ALA A 194 -19.91 -25.52 3.91
N HIS A 195 -20.97 -26.31 4.08
CA HIS A 195 -20.96 -27.51 4.92
C HIS A 195 -19.97 -28.54 4.38
N ARG A 196 -19.94 -28.76 3.06
CA ARG A 196 -19.00 -29.70 2.42
C ARG A 196 -17.54 -29.33 2.70
N HIS A 197 -17.18 -28.06 2.60
CA HIS A 197 -15.82 -27.61 2.90
C HIS A 197 -15.45 -27.77 4.37
N ALA A 198 -16.39 -27.51 5.29
CA ALA A 198 -16.17 -27.77 6.71
C ALA A 198 -15.92 -29.26 6.99
N GLU A 199 -16.72 -30.15 6.38
CA GLU A 199 -16.52 -31.60 6.48
C GLU A 199 -15.18 -32.07 5.90
N GLU A 200 -14.77 -31.53 4.75
CA GLU A 200 -13.46 -31.81 4.15
C GLU A 200 -12.31 -31.42 5.08
N CYS A 201 -12.42 -30.25 5.74
CA CYS A 201 -11.44 -29.82 6.73
C CYS A 201 -11.43 -30.76 7.94
N GLN A 202 -12.61 -31.18 8.42
CA GLN A 202 -12.74 -32.13 9.53
C GLN A 202 -12.08 -33.48 9.23
N ARG A 203 -12.29 -34.04 8.04
CA ARG A 203 -11.68 -35.31 7.60
C ARG A 203 -10.16 -35.23 7.46
N ARG A 204 -9.60 -34.03 7.35
CA ARG A 204 -8.17 -33.78 7.14
C ARG A 204 -7.36 -33.73 8.44
N ILE A 205 -8.03 -33.72 9.59
CA ILE A 205 -7.35 -33.79 10.90
C ILE A 205 -6.73 -35.18 11.08
N ARG A 206 -5.45 -35.20 11.43
CA ARG A 206 -4.62 -36.38 11.77
C ARG A 206 -4.10 -36.35 13.20
N LYS A 207 -4.03 -35.18 13.85
CA LYS A 207 -3.52 -35.04 15.22
C LYS A 207 -4.67 -34.92 16.23
N PRO A 208 -4.69 -35.71 17.32
CA PRO A 208 -5.81 -35.72 18.27
C PRO A 208 -5.96 -34.43 19.10
N GLY A 209 -4.87 -33.66 19.26
CA GLY A 209 -4.91 -32.36 19.93
C GLY A 209 -5.43 -31.22 19.05
N ILE A 210 -5.68 -31.48 17.76
CA ILE A 210 -6.15 -30.46 16.80
C ILE A 210 -7.65 -30.59 16.64
N ARG A 211 -8.38 -29.50 16.90
CA ARG A 211 -9.85 -29.46 16.83
C ARG A 211 -10.30 -28.42 15.82
N ILE A 212 -11.37 -28.69 15.10
CA ILE A 212 -12.03 -27.72 14.23
C ILE A 212 -13.38 -27.32 14.84
N GLN A 213 -13.70 -26.03 14.73
CA GLN A 213 -15.00 -25.45 15.03
C GLN A 213 -15.48 -24.71 13.77
N ALA A 214 -16.51 -25.24 13.13
CA ALA A 214 -17.13 -24.61 11.96
C ALA A 214 -18.43 -23.90 12.36
N SER A 215 -18.68 -22.73 11.77
CA SER A 215 -19.97 -22.02 11.90
C SER A 215 -20.42 -21.47 10.55
N HIS A 216 -21.74 -21.39 10.37
CA HIS A 216 -22.38 -21.10 9.09
C HIS A 216 -23.43 -19.96 9.16
N ASP A 217 -23.73 -19.46 10.36
CA ASP A 217 -24.70 -18.38 10.52
C ASP A 217 -24.15 -17.06 10.01
N PHE A 218 -24.94 -16.26 9.30
CA PHE A 218 -24.52 -14.92 8.91
C PHE A 218 -24.16 -14.09 10.15
N LEU A 219 -22.91 -13.61 10.21
CA LEU A 219 -22.46 -12.71 11.26
C LEU A 219 -22.54 -11.27 10.75
N ASP A 220 -23.24 -10.42 11.51
CA ASP A 220 -23.13 -8.98 11.31
C ASP A 220 -21.69 -8.49 11.58
N ARG A 221 -21.43 -7.20 11.29
CA ARG A 221 -20.11 -6.62 11.46
C ARG A 221 -19.52 -6.82 12.86
N ASN A 222 -20.29 -6.56 13.91
CA ASN A 222 -19.76 -6.64 15.28
C ASN A 222 -19.52 -8.08 15.70
N ALA A 223 -20.42 -8.99 15.34
CA ALA A 223 -20.27 -10.42 15.59
C ALA A 223 -19.07 -11.01 14.83
N MET A 224 -18.82 -10.57 13.60
CA MET A 224 -17.65 -10.96 12.81
C MET A 224 -16.35 -10.46 13.47
N LEU A 225 -16.30 -9.20 13.90
CA LEU A 225 -15.14 -8.66 14.61
C LEU A 225 -14.93 -9.38 15.95
N ASP A 226 -15.99 -9.67 16.70
CA ASP A 226 -15.91 -10.45 17.94
C ASP A 226 -15.40 -11.89 17.70
N PHE A 227 -15.84 -12.53 16.60
CA PHE A 227 -15.34 -13.83 16.17
C PHE A 227 -13.83 -13.79 15.96
N LEU A 228 -13.34 -12.79 15.20
CA LEU A 228 -11.92 -12.61 14.87
C LEU A 228 -11.06 -12.21 16.09
N ALA A 229 -11.61 -11.39 16.99
CA ALA A 229 -10.96 -10.92 18.21
C ALA A 229 -10.72 -12.05 19.22
N GLY A 230 -11.61 -13.06 19.21
CA GLY A 230 -11.51 -14.27 20.03
C GLY A 230 -10.43 -15.26 19.59
N ASN A 231 -9.66 -14.97 18.54
CA ASN A 231 -8.58 -15.83 18.07
C ASN A 231 -7.22 -15.37 18.60
N THR A 232 -6.27 -16.30 18.67
CA THR A 232 -4.84 -15.99 18.87
C THR A 232 -4.25 -15.36 17.61
N ILE A 233 -4.61 -15.87 16.43
CA ILE A 233 -4.18 -15.38 15.11
C ILE A 233 -5.31 -15.59 14.09
N ASN A 234 -5.45 -14.66 13.14
CA ASN A 234 -6.36 -14.79 12.00
C ASN A 234 -5.59 -15.18 10.74
N ALA A 235 -6.08 -16.14 9.96
CA ALA A 235 -5.34 -16.76 8.87
C ALA A 235 -6.13 -16.76 7.55
N PHE A 236 -5.53 -16.22 6.49
CA PHE A 236 -6.09 -16.19 5.14
C PHE A 236 -5.12 -16.80 4.14
N LEU A 237 -5.18 -18.13 3.99
CA LEU A 237 -4.19 -18.87 3.21
C LEU A 237 -4.65 -19.11 1.76
N TYR A 238 -5.06 -18.05 1.08
CA TYR A 238 -5.68 -18.16 -0.24
C TYR A 238 -4.71 -18.74 -1.27
N ASP A 239 -5.26 -19.45 -2.24
CA ASP A 239 -4.51 -19.91 -3.40
C ASP A 239 -4.03 -18.72 -4.24
N TYR A 240 -2.93 -18.94 -4.94
CA TYR A 240 -2.43 -17.94 -5.89
C TYR A 240 -3.33 -17.90 -7.13
N LEU A 241 -3.99 -16.76 -7.33
CA LEU A 241 -4.69 -16.46 -8.57
C LEU A 241 -3.78 -15.67 -9.50
N LYS A 242 -3.85 -15.95 -10.80
CA LYS A 242 -3.03 -15.22 -11.80
C LYS A 242 -3.50 -13.78 -11.99
N VAL A 243 -4.80 -13.56 -11.87
CA VAL A 243 -5.49 -12.31 -12.13
C VAL A 243 -6.61 -12.22 -11.09
N ALA A 244 -6.52 -11.23 -10.20
CA ALA A 244 -7.57 -10.89 -9.23
C ALA A 244 -7.32 -9.49 -8.65
N GLY A 245 -8.40 -8.85 -8.21
CA GLY A 245 -8.30 -7.72 -7.30
C GLY A 245 -7.80 -8.13 -5.91
N ILE A 246 -7.71 -7.18 -5.00
CA ILE A 246 -7.32 -7.46 -3.61
C ILE A 246 -8.52 -7.89 -2.75
N SER A 247 -8.26 -8.67 -1.71
CA SER A 247 -9.30 -9.14 -0.78
C SER A 247 -9.52 -8.14 0.36
N SER A 248 -10.77 -8.01 0.80
CA SER A 248 -11.18 -7.26 2.00
C SER A 248 -11.19 -8.04 3.30
N SER A 249 -11.01 -9.37 3.27
CA SER A 249 -10.97 -10.18 4.50
C SER A 249 -9.89 -9.74 5.50
N PRO A 250 -8.67 -9.34 5.07
CA PRO A 250 -7.65 -8.83 5.98
C PRO A 250 -8.05 -7.56 6.73
N ASP A 251 -8.89 -6.69 6.15
CA ASP A 251 -9.29 -5.43 6.78
C ASP A 251 -9.98 -5.66 8.14
N HIS A 252 -10.87 -6.65 8.19
CA HIS A 252 -11.56 -7.05 9.43
C HIS A 252 -10.60 -7.67 10.45
N ALA A 253 -9.64 -8.47 10.01
CA ALA A 253 -8.66 -9.08 10.90
C ALA A 253 -7.66 -8.06 11.48
N MET A 254 -7.31 -7.04 10.70
CA MET A 254 -6.51 -5.92 11.18
C MET A 254 -7.27 -5.13 12.26
N ALA A 255 -8.57 -4.87 12.07
CA ALA A 255 -9.39 -4.10 13.01
C ALA A 255 -9.38 -4.66 14.44
N VAL A 256 -9.32 -5.99 14.60
CA VAL A 256 -9.33 -6.64 15.92
C VAL A 256 -7.97 -6.66 16.63
N ARG A 257 -6.91 -6.10 16.02
CA ARG A 257 -5.56 -6.02 16.60
C ARG A 257 -5.06 -7.36 17.15
N ARG A 258 -5.17 -8.39 16.33
CA ARG A 258 -4.54 -9.70 16.53
C ARG A 258 -3.49 -9.94 15.46
N PRO A 259 -2.48 -10.79 15.73
CA PRO A 259 -1.63 -11.33 14.67
C PRO A 259 -2.48 -11.84 13.50
N MET A 260 -1.96 -11.65 12.30
CA MET A 260 -2.60 -12.13 11.07
C MET A 260 -1.55 -12.77 10.17
N VAL A 261 -1.93 -13.87 9.52
CA VAL A 261 -1.13 -14.51 8.49
C VAL A 261 -1.89 -14.53 7.17
N VAL A 262 -1.17 -14.24 6.09
CA VAL A 262 -1.68 -14.34 4.72
C VAL A 262 -0.75 -15.20 3.87
N THR A 263 -1.17 -15.53 2.65
CA THR A 263 -0.26 -16.08 1.63
C THR A 263 0.26 -14.98 0.72
N LYS A 264 1.27 -15.30 -0.10
CA LYS A 264 1.67 -14.49 -1.26
C LYS A 264 0.67 -14.53 -2.42
N SER A 265 -0.63 -14.75 -2.15
CA SER A 265 -1.67 -14.61 -3.17
C SER A 265 -1.69 -13.17 -3.70
N ILE A 266 -1.98 -13.00 -4.99
CA ILE A 266 -2.11 -11.67 -5.61
C ILE A 266 -3.17 -10.81 -4.92
N MET A 267 -4.15 -11.46 -4.27
CA MET A 267 -5.21 -10.77 -3.51
C MET A 267 -4.69 -10.08 -2.24
N PHE A 268 -3.47 -10.44 -1.78
CA PHE A 268 -2.82 -9.87 -0.61
C PHE A 268 -1.55 -9.09 -0.97
N ARG A 269 -1.37 -8.70 -2.24
CA ARG A 269 -0.19 -7.96 -2.72
C ARG A 269 0.16 -6.73 -1.88
N HIS A 270 -0.86 -6.02 -1.41
CA HIS A 270 -0.75 -4.84 -0.55
C HIS A 270 -0.19 -5.13 0.87
N LEU A 271 0.00 -6.40 1.24
CA LEU A 271 0.55 -6.83 2.53
C LEU A 271 1.89 -7.55 2.39
N GLN A 272 2.37 -7.80 1.17
CA GLN A 272 3.56 -8.66 0.94
C GLN A 272 4.88 -7.97 1.33
N SER A 273 4.91 -6.65 1.40
CA SER A 273 6.09 -5.85 1.77
C SER A 273 6.21 -5.62 3.28
N VAL A 274 5.20 -6.00 4.06
CA VAL A 274 5.17 -5.85 5.52
C VAL A 274 6.33 -6.60 6.16
N TYR A 275 6.99 -5.97 7.14
CA TYR A 275 8.13 -6.55 7.84
C TYR A 275 8.04 -6.38 9.36
N PRO A 276 8.39 -7.40 10.18
CA PRO A 276 8.64 -8.80 9.80
C PRO A 276 7.51 -9.43 8.98
N SER A 277 7.85 -10.36 8.06
CA SER A 277 6.87 -10.89 7.10
C SER A 277 5.72 -11.60 7.81
N ILE A 278 4.50 -11.29 7.37
CA ILE A 278 3.25 -11.96 7.80
C ILE A 278 2.78 -13.00 6.77
N THR A 279 3.60 -13.30 5.77
CA THR A 279 3.27 -14.32 4.77
C THR A 279 3.73 -15.70 5.24
N ILE A 280 2.86 -16.71 5.11
CA ILE A 280 3.18 -18.08 5.55
C ILE A 280 4.34 -18.70 4.75
N GLU A 281 4.62 -18.17 3.55
CA GLU A 281 5.76 -18.60 2.74
C GLU A 281 7.11 -18.15 3.31
N ASP A 282 7.14 -17.11 4.14
CA ASP A 282 8.38 -16.52 4.67
C ASP A 282 8.54 -16.69 6.19
N SER A 283 7.45 -16.88 6.92
CA SER A 283 7.42 -16.96 8.37
C SER A 283 6.52 -18.10 8.84
N SER A 284 6.89 -18.74 9.95
CA SER A 284 6.04 -19.73 10.62
C SER A 284 4.87 -19.06 11.36
N LEU A 285 3.77 -19.78 11.60
CA LEU A 285 2.66 -19.32 12.44
C LEU A 285 3.14 -18.90 13.83
N LYS A 286 4.05 -19.67 14.44
CA LYS A 286 4.65 -19.34 15.74
C LYS A 286 5.43 -18.02 15.72
N GLU A 287 6.19 -17.79 14.65
CA GLU A 287 6.94 -16.53 14.48
C GLU A 287 6.01 -15.33 14.32
N ILE A 288 4.95 -15.47 13.51
CA ILE A 288 3.96 -14.42 13.31
C ILE A 288 3.20 -14.12 14.61
N ILE A 289 2.78 -15.15 15.37
CA ILE A 289 2.17 -14.98 16.69
C ILE A 289 3.11 -14.22 17.63
N LYS A 290 4.41 -14.59 17.65
CA LYS A 290 5.42 -13.95 18.49
C LYS A 290 5.63 -12.48 18.13
N ASN A 291 5.59 -12.14 16.84
CA ASN A 291 5.75 -10.76 16.36
C ASN A 291 4.53 -9.88 16.67
N GLY A 292 3.39 -10.47 17.05
CA GLY A 292 2.21 -9.71 17.45
C GLY A 292 1.58 -8.98 16.26
N THR A 293 1.16 -7.74 16.50
CA THR A 293 0.63 -6.83 15.48
C THR A 293 1.65 -5.82 14.99
N GLU A 294 2.89 -5.88 15.46
CA GLU A 294 3.88 -4.83 15.16
C GLU A 294 4.16 -4.66 13.66
N PRO A 295 4.27 -5.73 12.84
CA PRO A 295 4.46 -5.53 11.40
C PRO A 295 3.37 -4.66 10.73
N LEU A 296 2.17 -4.61 11.32
CA LEU A 296 1.01 -3.89 10.80
C LEU A 296 0.87 -2.46 11.36
N SER A 297 1.77 -2.02 12.24
CA SER A 297 1.67 -0.77 12.99
C SER A 297 1.46 0.46 12.10
N HIS A 298 2.30 0.61 11.07
CA HIS A 298 2.20 1.69 10.08
C HIS A 298 0.86 1.67 9.32
N LEU A 299 0.33 0.48 8.99
CA LEU A 299 -0.96 0.35 8.29
C LEU A 299 -2.13 0.82 9.16
N TYR A 300 -2.07 0.66 10.48
CA TYR A 300 -3.10 1.23 11.37
C TYR A 300 -3.14 2.75 11.32
N SER A 301 -1.99 3.39 11.17
CA SER A 301 -1.94 4.84 11.02
C SER A 301 -2.41 5.27 9.64
N LEU A 302 -2.14 4.49 8.59
CA LEU A 302 -2.48 4.85 7.23
C LEU A 302 -3.94 4.55 6.87
N TRP A 303 -4.46 3.39 7.22
CA TRP A 303 -5.76 2.87 6.81
C TRP A 303 -6.85 3.10 7.86
N ASN A 304 -6.94 4.32 8.38
CA ASN A 304 -7.96 4.71 9.34
C ASN A 304 -9.10 5.52 8.68
N GLU A 305 -10.22 5.69 9.41
CA GLU A 305 -11.41 6.40 8.92
C GLU A 305 -11.14 7.86 8.51
N ASP A 306 -10.28 8.58 9.23
CA ASP A 306 -10.00 9.99 8.96
C ASP A 306 -9.21 10.17 7.67
N ASN A 307 -8.20 9.32 7.45
CA ASN A 307 -7.43 9.32 6.21
C ASN A 307 -8.31 8.91 5.01
N LEU A 308 -9.07 7.81 5.13
CA LEU A 308 -9.97 7.37 4.07
C LEU A 308 -10.97 8.49 3.71
N ARG A 309 -11.56 9.15 4.72
CA ARG A 309 -12.45 10.29 4.51
C ARG A 309 -11.75 11.41 3.74
N ALA A 310 -10.54 11.80 4.14
CA ALA A 310 -9.79 12.83 3.44
C ALA A 310 -9.48 12.45 1.98
N GLU A 311 -9.18 11.18 1.71
CA GLU A 311 -8.97 10.68 0.35
C GLU A 311 -10.25 10.78 -0.50
N TYR A 312 -11.40 10.36 0.04
CA TYR A 312 -12.69 10.49 -0.64
C TYR A 312 -13.12 11.95 -0.83
N GLU A 313 -12.83 12.83 0.13
CA GLU A 313 -13.02 14.26 -0.04
C GLU A 313 -12.19 14.80 -1.20
N ASN A 314 -10.91 14.40 -1.30
CA ASN A 314 -10.04 14.82 -2.40
C ASN A 314 -10.51 14.29 -3.76
N VAL A 315 -11.04 13.06 -3.82
CA VAL A 315 -11.64 12.52 -5.05
C VAL A 315 -12.87 13.33 -5.44
N LEU A 316 -13.76 13.63 -4.50
CA LEU A 316 -14.96 14.43 -4.78
C LEU A 316 -14.61 15.86 -5.21
N ASP A 317 -13.67 16.51 -4.53
CA ASP A 317 -13.19 17.86 -4.88
C ASP A 317 -12.71 17.85 -6.36
N LYS A 318 -11.81 16.93 -6.72
CA LYS A 318 -11.28 16.80 -8.09
C LYS A 318 -12.35 16.53 -9.13
N THR A 319 -13.26 15.59 -8.85
CA THR A 319 -14.26 15.15 -9.84
C THR A 319 -15.37 16.18 -10.05
N LEU A 320 -15.73 16.93 -9.01
CA LEU A 320 -16.67 18.05 -9.13
C LEU A 320 -16.04 19.23 -9.87
N ASP A 321 -14.78 19.58 -9.57
CA ASP A 321 -14.05 20.65 -10.26
C ASP A 321 -13.90 20.36 -11.76
N MET A 322 -13.50 19.15 -12.15
CA MET A 322 -13.41 18.72 -13.56
C MET A 322 -14.75 18.84 -14.32
N ASN A 323 -15.87 18.69 -13.62
CA ASN A 323 -17.20 18.80 -14.21
C ASN A 323 -17.62 20.26 -14.41
N CYS A 324 -17.19 21.18 -13.53
CA CYS A 324 -17.43 22.61 -13.68
C CYS A 324 -16.71 23.22 -14.88
N ASP A 325 -15.52 22.72 -15.20
CA ASP A 325 -14.69 23.24 -16.30
C ASP A 325 -15.11 22.73 -17.69
N GLY A 326 -16.14 21.88 -17.78
CA GLY A 326 -16.62 21.33 -19.05
C GLY A 326 -15.64 20.38 -19.75
N GLU A 327 -14.52 20.03 -19.09
CA GLU A 327 -13.49 19.14 -19.64
C GLU A 327 -14.05 17.76 -20.03
N PHE A 328 -15.14 17.32 -19.40
CA PHE A 328 -15.77 16.05 -19.70
C PHE A 328 -16.53 16.04 -21.04
N GLU A 329 -17.08 17.18 -21.51
CA GLU A 329 -17.70 17.26 -22.84
C GLU A 329 -16.66 17.09 -23.98
N ALA A 330 -15.37 17.30 -23.70
CA ALA A 330 -14.29 17.19 -24.67
C ALA A 330 -13.79 15.75 -24.90
N ARG A 331 -14.09 14.78 -24.01
CA ARG A 331 -13.76 13.36 -24.22
C ARG A 331 -14.78 12.65 -25.13
N LYS A 332 -15.15 13.28 -26.25
CA LYS A 332 -15.86 12.60 -27.35
C LYS A 332 -14.92 11.55 -27.95
N SER A 333 -15.08 10.32 -27.46
CA SER A 333 -14.35 9.09 -27.82
C SER A 333 -13.62 9.17 -29.17
N VAL A 334 -12.29 9.29 -29.12
CA VAL A 334 -11.44 9.01 -30.30
C VAL A 334 -11.47 7.50 -30.62
N ASN A 335 -11.89 6.66 -29.68
CA ASN A 335 -12.16 5.25 -29.91
C ASN A 335 -13.57 5.03 -30.47
N LYS A 336 -13.67 4.89 -31.80
CA LYS A 336 -14.79 4.27 -32.52
C LYS A 336 -14.93 2.76 -32.23
N THR A 337 -14.51 2.29 -31.07
CA THR A 337 -14.77 0.92 -30.64
C THR A 337 -16.26 0.82 -30.39
N LYS A 338 -16.98 0.15 -31.29
CA LYS A 338 -18.43 0.01 -31.22
C LYS A 338 -18.81 -0.52 -29.83
N VAL A 339 -19.56 0.26 -29.07
CA VAL A 339 -20.18 -0.10 -27.77
C VAL A 339 -20.89 -1.47 -27.82
N HIS A 340 -21.27 -1.94 -29.01
CA HIS A 340 -21.78 -3.29 -29.27
C HIS A 340 -20.82 -4.46 -28.99
N GLU A 341 -19.49 -4.26 -28.91
CA GLU A 341 -18.56 -5.34 -28.55
C GLU A 341 -18.39 -5.50 -27.02
N ILE A 342 -18.64 -4.45 -26.24
CA ILE A 342 -18.53 -4.48 -24.77
C ILE A 342 -19.63 -5.35 -24.16
N ALA A 343 -20.84 -5.37 -24.75
CA ALA A 343 -21.93 -6.27 -24.36
C ALA A 343 -21.64 -7.76 -24.63
N LYS A 344 -20.55 -8.08 -25.36
CA LYS A 344 -20.10 -9.45 -25.67
C LYS A 344 -18.80 -9.82 -24.96
N PHE A 345 -18.29 -8.99 -24.05
CA PHE A 345 -17.05 -9.25 -23.34
C PHE A 345 -17.23 -10.42 -22.35
N ASP A 346 -16.91 -11.63 -22.81
CA ASP A 346 -17.03 -12.87 -22.06
C ASP A 346 -15.88 -13.01 -21.05
N TYR A 347 -16.10 -12.50 -19.84
CA TYR A 347 -15.19 -12.60 -18.70
C TYR A 347 -14.75 -14.05 -18.40
N ARG A 348 -15.53 -15.08 -18.80
CA ARG A 348 -15.18 -16.50 -18.59
C ARG A 348 -14.10 -17.00 -19.55
N LYS A 349 -13.89 -16.33 -20.69
CA LYS A 349 -12.91 -16.71 -21.72
C LYS A 349 -11.50 -16.17 -21.44
N LEU A 350 -11.40 -15.05 -20.73
CA LEU A 350 -10.14 -14.44 -20.30
C LEU A 350 -9.40 -15.32 -19.26
N ALA A 351 -10.14 -15.96 -18.36
CA ALA A 351 -9.62 -16.85 -17.31
C ALA A 351 -8.88 -18.10 -17.84
N ARG A 352 -9.19 -18.57 -19.07
CA ARG A 352 -8.65 -19.84 -19.60
C ARG A 352 -7.29 -19.71 -20.30
N ARG A 353 -6.85 -18.51 -20.70
CA ARG A 353 -5.69 -18.32 -21.58
C ARG A 353 -4.31 -18.35 -20.92
N TYR A 354 -4.21 -18.25 -19.59
CA TYR A 354 -2.94 -17.85 -18.97
C TYR A 354 -2.19 -18.95 -18.20
N HIS A 355 -2.61 -20.22 -18.21
CA HIS A 355 -1.97 -21.34 -17.48
C HIS A 355 -0.75 -22.01 -18.19
N SER A 356 0.39 -21.31 -18.41
CA SER A 356 1.67 -21.96 -18.78
C SER A 356 2.72 -21.92 -17.64
N LYS A 357 3.59 -22.95 -17.58
CA LYS A 357 4.26 -23.51 -16.36
C LYS A 357 5.78 -23.23 -16.19
N GLY A 358 6.38 -22.25 -16.88
CA GLY A 358 7.83 -22.25 -17.16
C GLY A 358 8.86 -21.86 -16.06
N ASN A 359 8.50 -21.19 -14.94
CA ASN A 359 9.51 -20.45 -14.13
C ASN A 359 9.69 -20.91 -12.67
N PHE A 360 9.25 -22.12 -12.30
CA PHE A 360 9.17 -22.57 -10.91
C PHE A 360 10.52 -23.03 -10.31
N LEU A 361 11.32 -23.82 -11.03
CA LEU A 361 12.53 -24.45 -10.46
C LEU A 361 13.69 -23.48 -10.19
N ARG A 362 13.84 -22.41 -11.00
CA ARG A 362 14.94 -21.45 -10.83
C ARG A 362 14.80 -20.61 -9.55
N ARG A 363 13.57 -20.44 -9.05
CA ARG A 363 13.26 -19.67 -7.83
C ARG A 363 13.51 -20.46 -6.56
N ILE A 364 13.36 -21.78 -6.59
CA ILE A 364 13.53 -22.65 -5.41
C ILE A 364 15.00 -22.74 -4.99
N LEU A 365 15.92 -22.88 -5.95
CA LEU A 365 17.36 -23.03 -5.67
C LEU A 365 18.00 -21.73 -5.17
N HIS A 366 17.54 -20.55 -5.63
CA HIS A 366 17.99 -19.26 -5.12
C HIS A 366 17.61 -19.06 -3.64
N ARG A 367 16.36 -19.42 -3.28
CA ARG A 367 15.79 -19.18 -1.95
C ARG A 367 16.53 -19.90 -0.81
N ALA A 368 16.96 -21.14 -1.01
CA ALA A 368 17.63 -21.91 0.04
C ALA A 368 19.03 -21.35 0.41
N ALA A 369 19.72 -20.73 -0.55
CA ALA A 369 20.99 -20.07 -0.33
C ALA A 369 20.81 -18.70 0.34
N THR A 370 19.80 -17.93 -0.10
CA THR A 370 19.44 -16.62 0.46
C THR A 370 19.03 -16.72 1.93
N ALA A 371 18.21 -17.71 2.31
CA ALA A 371 17.76 -17.88 3.70
C ALA A 371 18.91 -18.12 4.70
N ARG A 372 19.97 -18.83 4.30
CA ARG A 372 21.16 -19.02 5.16
C ARG A 372 22.00 -17.75 5.30
N ALA A 373 22.17 -17.00 4.22
CA ALA A 373 22.90 -15.73 4.25
C ALA A 373 22.18 -14.69 5.12
N ILE A 374 20.85 -14.61 5.00
CA ILE A 374 20.01 -13.76 5.83
C ILE A 374 20.13 -14.15 7.30
N LYS A 375 19.97 -15.43 7.64
CA LYS A 375 20.07 -15.91 9.02
C LYS A 375 21.43 -15.57 9.65
N ALA A 376 22.52 -15.72 8.90
CA ALA A 376 23.86 -15.35 9.36
C ALA A 376 24.01 -13.83 9.58
N ALA A 377 23.44 -13.01 8.69
CA ALA A 377 23.45 -11.56 8.82
C ALA A 377 22.62 -11.07 10.02
N LEU A 378 21.46 -11.70 10.28
CA LEU A 378 20.57 -11.39 11.41
C LEU A 378 21.17 -11.75 12.77
N THR A 379 22.08 -12.72 12.82
CA THR A 379 22.76 -13.11 14.07
C THR A 379 23.98 -12.25 14.40
N MET A 380 24.41 -11.35 13.49
CA MET A 380 25.49 -10.43 13.78
C MET A 380 24.97 -9.30 14.67
N PRO A 381 25.65 -8.95 15.78
CA PRO A 381 25.32 -7.77 16.56
C PRO A 381 25.27 -6.54 15.63
N ALA A 382 24.30 -5.64 15.84
CA ALA A 382 24.16 -4.43 15.02
C ALA A 382 25.47 -3.63 14.94
N ASP A 383 26.25 -3.60 16.02
CA ASP A 383 27.55 -2.93 16.09
C ASP A 383 28.69 -3.63 15.33
N ALA A 384 28.55 -4.93 15.05
CA ALA A 384 29.53 -5.72 14.31
C ALA A 384 29.36 -5.63 12.78
N THR A 385 28.34 -4.90 12.31
CA THR A 385 28.09 -4.76 10.88
C THR A 385 29.14 -3.88 10.20
N PRO A 386 29.59 -4.24 8.98
CA PRO A 386 30.59 -3.45 8.26
C PRO A 386 30.18 -1.99 8.10
N ARG A 387 31.06 -1.07 8.51
CA ARG A 387 30.94 0.38 8.25
C ARG A 387 31.83 0.80 7.10
N ALA A 388 31.49 1.91 6.45
CA ALA A 388 32.37 2.50 5.45
C ALA A 388 33.72 2.90 6.07
N LYS A 389 34.82 2.57 5.39
CA LYS A 389 36.17 2.83 5.92
C LYS A 389 36.58 4.27 5.64
N ALA A 390 37.10 4.96 6.66
CA ALA A 390 37.68 6.30 6.57
C ALA A 390 36.74 7.41 6.03
N VAL A 391 35.42 7.24 6.14
CA VAL A 391 34.45 8.28 5.76
C VAL A 391 34.20 9.19 6.96
N LYS A 392 34.75 10.42 6.90
CA LYS A 392 34.54 11.46 7.93
C LYS A 392 33.44 12.46 7.59
N ARG A 393 33.12 12.62 6.30
CA ARG A 393 32.14 13.60 5.80
C ARG A 393 30.95 12.90 5.17
N LEU A 394 29.76 13.43 5.43
CA LEU A 394 28.47 13.00 4.96
C LEU A 394 27.98 13.83 3.79
N ASN A 395 28.21 15.15 3.74
CA ASN A 395 27.85 15.98 2.57
C ASN A 395 29.00 16.00 1.54
N ARG A 396 28.93 15.14 0.53
CA ARG A 396 30.03 14.89 -0.41
C ARG A 396 29.58 14.30 -1.74
N ILE A 397 30.53 14.16 -2.66
CA ILE A 397 30.38 13.35 -3.89
C ILE A 397 30.61 11.86 -3.62
N LEU A 398 29.83 11.02 -4.29
CA LEU A 398 29.88 9.55 -4.27
C LEU A 398 30.53 8.97 -5.55
N ASP A 399 31.78 9.35 -5.77
CA ASP A 399 32.62 8.91 -6.88
C ASP A 399 33.22 7.49 -6.68
N ASN A 400 34.18 7.13 -7.53
CA ASN A 400 34.91 5.87 -7.51
C ASN A 400 35.70 5.67 -6.22
N GLN A 401 36.18 6.76 -5.61
CA GLN A 401 36.81 6.69 -4.30
C GLN A 401 35.79 6.32 -3.23
N ALA A 402 34.59 6.93 -3.27
CA ALA A 402 33.49 6.53 -2.39
C ALA A 402 33.09 5.05 -2.61
N ARG A 403 32.97 4.59 -3.86
CA ARG A 403 32.70 3.16 -4.17
C ARG A 403 33.71 2.22 -3.51
N ALA A 404 34.99 2.58 -3.51
CA ALA A 404 36.02 1.81 -2.80
C ALA A 404 35.84 1.85 -1.27
N GLN A 405 35.53 3.02 -0.69
CA GLN A 405 35.30 3.21 0.76
C GLN A 405 34.08 2.42 1.28
N TYR A 406 33.03 2.31 0.45
CA TYR A 406 31.76 1.64 0.77
C TYR A 406 31.68 0.19 0.28
N LYS A 407 32.74 -0.36 -0.31
CA LYS A 407 32.76 -1.73 -0.86
C LYS A 407 32.25 -2.80 0.12
N SER A 408 32.60 -2.69 1.40
CA SER A 408 32.12 -3.62 2.44
C SER A 408 30.64 -3.46 2.76
N VAL A 409 30.11 -2.24 2.69
CA VAL A 409 28.69 -1.93 2.91
C VAL A 409 27.86 -2.43 1.72
N ILE A 410 28.31 -2.21 0.49
CA ILE A 410 27.68 -2.75 -0.73
C ILE A 410 27.60 -4.29 -0.65
N LYS A 411 28.69 -4.95 -0.21
CA LYS A 411 28.68 -6.40 0.01
C LYS A 411 27.63 -6.81 1.05
N GLN A 412 27.43 -6.02 2.10
CA GLN A 412 26.40 -6.29 3.10
C GLN A 412 25.00 -6.17 2.52
N LEU A 413 24.71 -5.14 1.71
CA LEU A 413 23.43 -5.01 1.02
C LEU A 413 23.13 -6.23 0.14
N HIS A 414 24.11 -6.73 -0.61
CA HIS A 414 23.96 -7.97 -1.41
C HIS A 414 23.66 -9.22 -0.55
N LEU A 415 24.10 -9.26 0.70
CA LEU A 415 23.80 -10.38 1.60
C LEU A 415 22.40 -10.28 2.21
N LEU A 416 21.95 -9.05 2.51
CA LEU A 416 20.65 -8.80 3.10
C LEU A 416 19.55 -8.93 2.05
N VAL A 417 19.65 -8.20 0.95
CA VAL A 417 18.61 -8.09 -0.08
C VAL A 417 19.14 -8.43 -1.48
N PRO A 418 19.63 -9.66 -1.72
CA PRO A 418 20.27 -10.05 -2.98
C PRO A 418 19.37 -9.84 -4.20
N GLU A 419 18.07 -10.08 -4.06
CA GLU A 419 17.12 -9.98 -5.17
C GLU A 419 16.97 -8.53 -5.67
N ILE A 420 16.87 -7.55 -4.75
CA ILE A 420 16.84 -6.11 -5.08
C ILE A 420 18.19 -5.68 -5.64
N MET A 421 19.30 -6.11 -5.03
CA MET A 421 20.63 -5.68 -5.46
C MET A 421 21.03 -6.17 -6.85
N VAL A 422 20.48 -7.29 -7.32
CA VAL A 422 20.76 -7.84 -8.66
C VAL A 422 20.07 -7.04 -9.77
N SER A 423 18.95 -6.37 -9.50
CA SER A 423 18.27 -5.54 -10.49
C SER A 423 18.91 -4.15 -10.67
N LYS A 424 19.75 -3.72 -9.72
CA LYS A 424 20.36 -2.38 -9.70
C LYS A 424 21.64 -2.29 -10.53
N ILE A 425 21.94 -1.08 -11.00
CA ILE A 425 23.20 -0.77 -11.69
C ILE A 425 24.35 -0.82 -10.66
N PRO A 426 25.35 -1.69 -10.82
CA PRO A 426 26.37 -1.91 -9.80
C PRO A 426 27.12 -0.64 -9.36
N ALA A 427 27.38 0.28 -10.28
CA ALA A 427 28.07 1.54 -9.98
C ALA A 427 27.18 2.56 -9.23
N ALA A 428 25.85 2.43 -9.31
CA ALA A 428 24.89 3.28 -8.59
C ALA A 428 24.61 2.80 -7.15
N ASN A 429 24.96 1.54 -6.83
CA ASN A 429 24.79 0.96 -5.49
C ASN A 429 25.51 1.74 -4.36
N ILE A 430 26.39 2.68 -4.71
CA ILE A 430 27.03 3.59 -3.76
C ILE A 430 26.03 4.51 -3.05
N GLN A 431 24.96 4.95 -3.72
CA GLN A 431 23.93 5.79 -3.11
C GLN A 431 23.23 5.05 -1.96
N GLN A 432 22.80 3.82 -2.26
CA GLN A 432 22.15 2.91 -1.31
C GLN A 432 23.06 2.54 -0.14
N ALA A 433 24.34 2.28 -0.41
CA ALA A 433 25.33 2.01 0.63
C ALA A 433 25.62 3.23 1.52
N PHE A 434 25.62 4.43 0.96
CA PHE A 434 25.73 5.67 1.71
C PHE A 434 24.53 5.84 2.66
N ILE A 435 23.30 5.78 2.13
CA ILE A 435 22.07 5.92 2.92
C ILE A 435 22.03 4.89 4.05
N PHE A 436 22.25 3.61 3.74
CA PHE A 436 22.25 2.54 4.72
C PHE A 436 23.26 2.77 5.87
N ASP A 437 24.50 3.16 5.55
CA ASP A 437 25.53 3.43 6.57
C ASP A 437 25.24 4.71 7.36
N ALA A 438 24.76 5.77 6.71
CA ALA A 438 24.43 7.04 7.34
C ALA A 438 23.22 6.92 8.30
N VAL A 439 22.14 6.29 7.86
CA VAL A 439 20.94 6.06 8.69
C VAL A 439 21.29 5.23 9.92
N LYS A 440 22.09 4.16 9.78
CA LYS A 440 22.56 3.37 10.95
C LYS A 440 23.38 4.20 11.93
N LYS A 441 24.28 5.06 11.44
CA LYS A 441 25.08 5.95 12.29
C LYS A 441 24.22 6.94 13.05
N PHE A 442 23.20 7.51 12.43
CA PHE A 442 22.29 8.41 13.13
C PHE A 442 21.37 7.65 14.09
N ALA A 443 20.82 6.51 13.68
CA ALA A 443 19.92 5.70 14.48
C ALA A 443 20.53 5.26 15.81
N SER A 444 21.85 5.03 15.89
CA SER A 444 22.51 4.71 17.17
C SER A 444 22.50 5.86 18.19
N SER A 445 22.11 7.06 17.78
CA SER A 445 21.97 8.22 18.68
C SER A 445 20.57 8.32 19.29
N PHE A 446 19.65 7.42 18.92
CA PHE A 446 18.27 7.40 19.38
C PHE A 446 17.96 6.04 20.03
N THR A 447 17.15 6.03 21.08
CA THR A 447 16.76 4.79 21.77
C THR A 447 15.79 3.94 20.94
N SER A 448 14.88 4.59 20.21
CA SER A 448 13.89 3.95 19.34
C SER A 448 13.48 4.92 18.23
N PRO A 449 14.35 5.15 17.23
CA PRO A 449 14.12 6.19 16.23
C PRO A 449 12.86 5.93 15.42
N ARG A 450 12.04 6.96 15.21
CA ARG A 450 10.98 6.97 14.20
C ARG A 450 11.59 7.34 12.84
N ILE A 451 11.59 6.40 11.91
CA ILE A 451 12.28 6.53 10.62
C ILE A 451 11.27 6.54 9.46
N LEU A 452 11.40 7.51 8.56
CA LEU A 452 10.65 7.58 7.30
C LEU A 452 11.58 7.41 6.09
N CYS A 453 11.23 6.50 5.19
CA CYS A 453 11.84 6.35 3.87
C CYS A 453 10.90 6.94 2.81
N VAL A 454 11.36 7.97 2.10
CA VAL A 454 10.64 8.60 0.98
C VAL A 454 11.17 8.05 -0.34
N GLY A 455 10.29 7.46 -1.15
CA GLY A 455 10.66 6.77 -2.40
C GLY A 455 11.26 5.38 -2.13
N SER A 456 10.47 4.51 -1.51
CA SER A 456 10.90 3.18 -1.06
C SER A 456 10.88 2.09 -2.12
N TYR A 457 10.36 2.35 -3.33
CA TYR A 457 10.28 1.34 -4.39
C TYR A 457 11.68 0.83 -4.79
N ASP A 458 11.90 -0.48 -4.62
CA ASP A 458 13.20 -1.11 -4.81
C ASP A 458 14.34 -0.43 -4.02
N ASP A 459 14.08 0.23 -2.89
CA ASP A 459 15.12 0.83 -2.07
C ASP A 459 15.82 -0.23 -1.20
N SER A 460 17.01 -0.63 -1.65
CA SER A 460 17.80 -1.67 -0.99
C SER A 460 18.30 -1.26 0.40
N ALA A 461 18.45 0.04 0.68
CA ALA A 461 18.85 0.54 1.99
C ALA A 461 17.71 0.36 3.00
N SER A 462 16.49 0.82 2.66
CA SER A 462 15.28 0.62 3.46
C SER A 462 15.01 -0.86 3.73
N ALA A 463 15.01 -1.68 2.67
CA ALA A 463 14.80 -3.12 2.80
C ALA A 463 15.85 -3.78 3.70
N SER A 464 17.13 -3.40 3.56
CA SER A 464 18.21 -3.91 4.40
C SER A 464 18.11 -3.45 5.86
N LEU A 465 17.70 -2.21 6.12
CA LEU A 465 17.49 -1.69 7.46
C LEU A 465 16.32 -2.41 8.15
N LYS A 466 15.20 -2.61 7.46
CA LYS A 466 14.09 -3.42 7.99
C LYS A 466 14.57 -4.80 8.40
N MET A 467 15.38 -5.46 7.57
CA MET A 467 15.97 -6.75 7.92
C MET A 467 16.78 -6.71 9.22
N LEU A 468 17.50 -5.62 9.48
CA LEU A 468 18.23 -5.43 10.74
C LEU A 468 17.36 -5.04 11.94
N GLY A 469 16.03 -5.01 11.77
CA GLY A 469 15.06 -4.76 12.85
C GLY A 469 14.69 -3.29 13.05
N TYR A 470 15.08 -2.39 12.14
CA TYR A 470 14.62 -1.00 12.20
C TYR A 470 13.14 -0.93 11.78
N ALA A 471 12.33 -0.25 12.60
CA ALA A 471 10.97 0.11 12.24
C ALA A 471 11.01 1.31 11.28
N ILE A 472 10.73 1.07 10.00
CA ILE A 472 10.75 2.08 8.94
C ILE A 472 9.36 2.22 8.38
N GLU A 473 8.84 3.44 8.42
CA GLU A 473 7.67 3.84 7.66
C GLU A 473 8.11 4.16 6.24
N GLU A 474 7.45 3.59 5.25
CA GLU A 474 7.81 3.72 3.84
C GLU A 474 6.68 4.44 3.11
N ILE A 475 7.03 5.42 2.28
CA ILE A 475 6.09 6.07 1.35
C ILE A 475 6.64 6.00 -0.06
N ASP A 476 5.81 5.55 -1.00
CA ASP A 476 6.15 5.53 -2.42
C ASP A 476 4.87 5.39 -3.28
N PRO A 477 4.72 6.17 -4.37
CA PRO A 477 3.60 6.03 -5.29
C PRO A 477 3.36 4.61 -5.83
N GLU A 478 4.44 3.85 -6.06
CA GLU A 478 4.42 2.48 -6.60
C GLU A 478 4.23 1.42 -5.51
N VAL A 479 4.58 1.71 -4.25
CA VAL A 479 4.43 0.76 -3.14
C VAL A 479 3.06 0.90 -2.47
N ASN A 480 2.68 2.12 -2.12
CA ASN A 480 1.45 2.39 -1.35
C ASN A 480 0.66 3.60 -1.85
N GLY A 481 1.08 4.23 -2.95
CA GLY A 481 0.34 5.34 -3.55
C GLY A 481 0.57 6.70 -2.93
N LEU A 482 1.53 6.80 -2.01
CA LEU A 482 1.83 8.04 -1.30
C LEU A 482 3.14 8.61 -1.81
N ASP A 483 3.06 9.74 -2.48
CA ASP A 483 4.20 10.67 -2.52
C ASP A 483 4.29 11.45 -1.19
N LEU A 484 5.40 12.17 -1.00
CA LEU A 484 5.62 12.96 0.22
C LEU A 484 4.53 14.01 0.45
N ASN A 485 4.03 14.64 -0.61
CA ASN A 485 3.05 15.71 -0.48
C ASN A 485 1.68 15.17 -0.05
N LYS A 486 1.24 14.05 -0.64
CA LYS A 486 0.02 13.33 -0.22
C LYS A 486 0.16 12.90 1.24
N PHE A 487 1.28 12.26 1.58
CA PHE A 487 1.55 11.81 2.94
C PHE A 487 1.51 12.98 3.94
N PHE A 488 2.17 14.09 3.63
CA PHE A 488 2.25 15.27 4.49
C PHE A 488 0.88 15.86 4.85
N HIS A 489 -0.11 15.73 3.96
CA HIS A 489 -1.46 16.26 4.14
C HIS A 489 -2.46 15.25 4.71
N LEU A 490 -2.05 14.00 4.99
CA LEU A 490 -2.94 13.06 5.68
C LEU A 490 -3.25 13.57 7.10
N PRO A 491 -4.51 13.46 7.57
CA PRO A 491 -4.87 13.84 8.94
C PRO A 491 -4.06 13.12 10.03
N SER A 492 -3.65 11.87 9.76
CA SER A 492 -2.83 11.07 10.67
C SER A 492 -1.34 11.46 10.71
N THR A 493 -0.86 12.28 9.78
CA THR A 493 0.56 12.61 9.69
C THR A 493 0.95 13.55 10.81
N ILE A 494 1.79 13.05 11.72
CA ILE A 494 2.30 13.82 12.84
C ILE A 494 3.54 14.57 12.37
N LYS A 495 3.42 15.90 12.23
CA LYS A 495 4.56 16.77 11.94
C LYS A 495 5.54 16.82 13.11
N ALA A 496 6.79 17.17 12.82
CA ALA A 496 7.87 17.26 13.79
C ALA A 496 8.03 16.02 14.68
N SER A 497 7.93 14.82 14.09
CA SER A 497 7.91 13.56 14.85
C SER A 497 8.92 12.51 14.38
N TYR A 498 9.56 12.70 13.22
CA TYR A 498 10.54 11.75 12.70
C TYR A 498 11.95 12.10 13.13
N ASP A 499 12.63 11.15 13.76
CA ASP A 499 14.04 11.29 14.14
C ASP A 499 14.96 11.24 12.91
N ILE A 500 14.58 10.43 11.92
CA ILE A 500 15.32 10.26 10.68
C ILE A 500 14.36 10.22 9.50
N ILE A 501 14.63 11.03 8.48
CA ILE A 501 13.98 10.92 7.18
C ILE A 501 15.08 10.70 6.14
N PHE A 502 14.92 9.70 5.28
CA PHE A 502 15.89 9.46 4.21
C PHE A 502 15.23 9.18 2.87
N SER A 503 15.98 9.40 1.80
CA SER A 503 15.53 9.19 0.43
C SER A 503 16.72 8.95 -0.49
N THR A 504 16.65 7.92 -1.33
CA THR A 504 17.74 7.56 -2.25
C THR A 504 17.34 7.83 -3.69
N SER A 505 17.95 8.83 -4.33
CA SER A 505 17.74 9.13 -5.75
C SER A 505 16.26 9.44 -6.07
N VAL A 506 15.66 10.37 -5.34
CA VAL A 506 14.22 10.73 -5.50
C VAL A 506 14.03 12.19 -5.86
N ILE A 507 14.82 13.09 -5.27
CA ILE A 507 14.59 14.53 -5.37
C ILE A 507 14.68 15.04 -6.82
N GLU A 508 15.51 14.42 -7.65
CA GLU A 508 15.63 14.65 -9.10
C GLU A 508 14.37 14.28 -9.89
N HIS A 509 13.54 13.37 -9.39
CA HIS A 509 12.26 12.94 -9.98
C HIS A 509 11.08 13.77 -9.47
N VAL A 510 11.30 14.76 -8.61
CA VAL A 510 10.25 15.62 -8.06
C VAL A 510 10.25 16.99 -8.77
N GLN A 511 9.12 17.34 -9.36
CA GLN A 511 8.98 18.62 -10.08
C GLN A 511 9.16 19.82 -9.15
N ASP A 512 8.50 19.79 -7.99
CA ASP A 512 8.61 20.78 -6.91
C ASP A 512 9.49 20.25 -5.78
N ASP A 513 10.78 20.16 -6.06
CA ASP A 513 11.80 19.75 -5.10
C ASP A 513 11.98 20.74 -3.93
N GLY A 514 11.50 21.98 -4.08
CA GLY A 514 11.45 22.97 -3.02
C GLY A 514 10.43 22.58 -1.95
N LEU A 515 9.17 22.35 -2.34
CA LEU A 515 8.14 21.85 -1.45
C LEU A 515 8.55 20.52 -0.81
N PHE A 516 9.18 19.63 -1.58
CA PHE A 516 9.69 18.35 -1.08
C PHE A 516 10.62 18.52 0.12
N VAL A 517 11.66 19.35 0.02
CA VAL A 517 12.62 19.53 1.12
C VAL A 517 12.04 20.35 2.29
N GLU A 518 11.11 21.26 2.03
CA GLU A 518 10.35 21.97 3.07
C GLU A 518 9.55 20.97 3.93
N GLN A 519 8.82 20.07 3.28
CA GLN A 519 8.02 19.04 3.96
C GLN A 519 8.88 18.08 4.77
N ILE A 520 10.04 17.67 4.27
CA ILE A 520 11.01 16.88 5.07
C ILE A 520 11.42 17.67 6.32
N GLY A 521 11.79 18.94 6.18
CA GLY A 521 12.16 19.79 7.31
C GLY A 521 11.05 19.94 8.35
N GLU A 522 9.79 20.05 7.92
CA GLU A 522 8.63 20.12 8.82
C GLU A 522 8.33 18.80 9.53
N LEU A 523 8.51 17.65 8.86
CA LEU A 523 8.27 16.32 9.43
C LEU A 523 9.33 15.90 10.46
N LEU A 524 10.57 16.37 10.32
CA LEU A 524 11.65 16.07 11.27
C LEU A 524 11.35 16.58 12.67
N ALA A 525 11.55 15.74 13.69
CA ALA A 525 11.54 16.14 15.09
C ALA A 525 12.71 17.10 15.39
N PRO A 526 12.64 17.92 16.46
CA PRO A 526 13.80 18.67 16.94
C PRO A 526 15.01 17.75 17.16
N GLY A 527 16.17 18.11 16.60
CA GLY A 527 17.37 17.27 16.60
C GLY A 527 17.38 16.13 15.56
N GLY A 528 16.27 15.90 14.86
CA GLY A 528 16.13 14.90 13.80
C GLY A 528 16.99 15.21 12.57
N VAL A 529 17.26 14.18 11.76
CA VAL A 529 18.20 14.24 10.63
C VAL A 529 17.56 13.83 9.31
N GLY A 530 17.72 14.66 8.28
CA GLY A 530 17.43 14.32 6.89
C GLY A 530 18.67 13.79 6.18
N VAL A 531 18.56 12.68 5.44
CA VAL A 531 19.66 12.09 4.65
C VAL A 531 19.19 11.76 3.23
N LEU A 532 19.71 12.49 2.25
CA LEU A 532 19.28 12.40 0.85
C LEU A 532 20.47 12.11 -0.06
N THR A 533 20.22 11.45 -1.19
CA THR A 533 21.12 11.44 -2.35
C THR A 533 20.42 11.96 -3.59
N CYS A 534 21.19 12.46 -4.54
CA CYS A 534 20.67 12.97 -5.80
C CYS A 534 21.68 12.80 -6.94
N ASP A 535 21.16 12.72 -8.15
CA ASP A 535 21.94 12.81 -9.38
C ASP A 535 22.53 14.23 -9.54
N TYR A 536 23.86 14.30 -9.69
CA TYR A 536 24.64 15.51 -9.53
C TYR A 536 25.59 15.75 -10.71
N ASN A 537 25.58 16.97 -11.25
CA ASN A 537 26.52 17.41 -12.27
C ASN A 537 26.71 18.92 -12.16
N ASP A 538 27.83 19.38 -11.63
CA ASP A 538 28.09 20.81 -11.40
C ASP A 538 28.24 21.62 -12.69
N LEU A 539 28.36 20.96 -13.84
CA LEU A 539 28.38 21.58 -15.17
C LEU A 539 26.97 21.75 -15.77
N TYR A 540 25.94 21.18 -15.15
CA TYR A 540 24.56 21.25 -15.61
C TYR A 540 24.04 22.69 -15.58
N LYS A 541 23.33 23.08 -16.64
CA LYS A 541 22.61 24.34 -16.72
C LYS A 541 21.11 24.06 -16.92
N PRO A 542 20.22 24.89 -16.34
CA PRO A 542 18.79 24.77 -16.61
C PRO A 542 18.50 24.77 -18.12
N GLY A 543 17.82 23.74 -18.59
CA GLY A 543 17.51 23.51 -20.00
C GLY A 543 18.42 22.51 -20.71
N ASP A 544 19.55 22.10 -20.11
CA ASP A 544 20.33 20.96 -20.59
C ASP A 544 19.48 19.67 -20.51
N PRO A 545 19.71 18.70 -21.41
CA PRO A 545 19.00 17.43 -21.36
C PRO A 545 19.39 16.64 -20.10
N VAL A 546 18.40 15.95 -19.55
CA VAL A 546 18.54 15.10 -18.36
C VAL A 546 18.06 13.68 -18.67
N ILE A 547 18.27 12.77 -17.72
CA ILE A 547 17.80 11.39 -17.86
C ILE A 547 16.27 11.40 -17.98
N PRO A 548 15.67 10.59 -18.88
CA PRO A 548 14.22 10.50 -18.97
C PRO A 548 13.60 10.11 -17.61
N GLY A 549 12.69 10.96 -17.13
CA GLY A 549 12.07 10.82 -15.80
C GLY A 549 12.60 11.81 -14.76
N ASP A 550 13.76 12.42 -15.01
CA ASP A 550 14.32 13.45 -14.14
C ASP A 550 13.85 14.83 -14.57
N TYR A 551 13.79 15.74 -13.61
CA TYR A 551 13.57 17.16 -13.85
C TYR A 551 14.87 17.97 -13.90
N ARG A 552 15.96 17.48 -13.30
CA ARG A 552 17.26 18.18 -13.23
C ARG A 552 18.38 17.30 -12.69
N PHE A 553 19.62 17.63 -13.04
CA PHE A 553 20.78 17.32 -12.21
C PHE A 553 20.99 18.43 -11.18
N TYR A 554 21.50 18.08 -10.01
CA TYR A 554 21.85 19.08 -8.98
C TYR A 554 23.26 19.62 -9.20
N THR A 555 23.42 20.91 -8.92
CA THR A 555 24.69 21.62 -8.84
C THR A 555 25.00 22.01 -7.39
N GLN A 556 26.25 22.41 -7.10
CA GLN A 556 26.62 22.97 -5.80
C GLN A 556 25.79 24.23 -5.50
N ARG A 557 25.53 25.05 -6.52
CA ARG A 557 24.69 26.24 -6.41
C ARG A 557 23.25 25.89 -6.05
N ASP A 558 22.67 24.86 -6.65
CA ASP A 558 21.32 24.41 -6.29
C ASP A 558 21.26 24.01 -4.82
N LEU A 559 22.17 23.15 -4.38
CA LEU A 559 22.18 22.66 -3.00
C LEU A 559 22.36 23.82 -2.01
N ILE A 560 23.32 24.72 -2.24
CA ILE A 560 23.64 25.81 -1.30
C ILE A 560 22.62 26.95 -1.35
N SER A 561 22.31 27.44 -2.55
CA SER A 561 21.57 28.69 -2.73
C SER A 561 20.07 28.51 -2.91
N ARG A 562 19.60 27.31 -3.29
CA ARG A 562 18.18 27.05 -3.55
C ARG A 562 17.59 26.08 -2.55
N ILE A 563 18.18 24.92 -2.34
CA ILE A 563 17.63 23.85 -1.50
C ILE A 563 17.80 24.15 -0.01
N LEU A 564 19.04 24.39 0.46
CA LEU A 564 19.30 24.60 1.89
C LEU A 564 18.48 25.72 2.55
N PRO A 565 18.26 26.90 1.92
CA PRO A 565 17.44 27.94 2.52
C PRO A 565 15.97 27.57 2.74
N LEU A 566 15.45 26.60 1.98
CA LEU A 566 14.06 26.14 2.09
C LEU A 566 13.88 25.20 3.28
N ILE A 567 14.94 24.51 3.71
CA ILE A 567 14.88 23.58 4.85
C ILE A 567 14.94 24.37 6.17
N LYS A 568 13.82 24.99 6.53
CA LYS A 568 13.69 25.87 7.70
C LYS A 568 14.16 25.18 8.97
N ASN A 569 14.86 25.95 9.80
CA ASN A 569 15.39 25.48 11.08
C ASN A 569 16.25 24.21 10.95
N CYS A 570 17.01 24.07 9.87
CA CYS A 570 18.00 23.01 9.73
C CYS A 570 19.39 23.57 9.46
N SER A 571 20.40 22.73 9.65
CA SER A 571 21.79 23.01 9.28
C SER A 571 22.46 21.74 8.76
N LEU A 572 23.44 21.88 7.87
CA LEU A 572 24.22 20.73 7.42
C LEU A 572 24.93 20.06 8.60
N VAL A 573 25.00 18.72 8.58
CA VAL A 573 25.68 17.96 9.64
C VAL A 573 27.21 18.10 9.60
N ASP A 574 27.75 18.59 8.47
CA ASP A 574 29.16 18.92 8.29
C ASP A 574 29.36 19.90 7.11
N VAL A 575 30.61 20.33 6.90
CA VAL A 575 30.99 21.20 5.78
C VAL A 575 30.91 20.41 4.47
N PRO A 576 30.13 20.88 3.48
CA PRO A 576 29.93 20.16 2.22
C PRO A 576 31.21 20.13 1.38
N HIS A 577 31.36 19.06 0.59
CA HIS A 577 32.43 18.88 -0.40
C HIS A 577 31.81 18.35 -1.70
N TRP A 578 31.18 19.25 -2.45
CA TRP A 578 30.43 18.92 -3.66
C TRP A 578 31.20 19.27 -4.95
N GLU A 579 32.41 19.81 -4.85
CA GLU A 579 33.22 20.13 -6.02
C GLU A 579 33.48 18.87 -6.88
N CYS A 580 32.94 18.83 -8.10
CA CYS A 580 33.13 17.71 -9.03
C CYS A 580 33.29 18.18 -10.48
N ALA A 581 34.53 18.47 -10.88
CA ALA A 581 34.81 18.86 -12.27
C ALA A 581 34.70 17.69 -13.26
N ASN A 582 34.82 16.44 -12.78
CA ASN A 582 34.88 15.24 -13.62
C ASN A 582 33.93 14.16 -13.09
N PRO A 583 32.62 14.26 -13.38
CA PRO A 583 31.66 13.23 -13.04
C PRO A 583 32.08 11.86 -13.60
N ASP A 584 31.90 10.81 -12.81
CA ASP A 584 32.51 9.49 -13.05
C ASP A 584 31.50 8.38 -13.35
N PHE A 585 30.22 8.72 -13.43
CA PHE A 585 29.13 7.82 -13.74
C PHE A 585 28.57 8.13 -15.13
N MET A 586 28.33 7.07 -15.92
CA MET A 586 27.78 7.16 -17.27
C MET A 586 26.52 6.30 -17.33
N PHE A 587 25.39 6.90 -17.69
CA PHE A 587 24.14 6.18 -17.87
C PHE A 587 23.31 6.82 -18.99
N LEU A 588 22.82 6.00 -19.91
CA LEU A 588 22.04 6.43 -21.08
C LEU A 588 22.66 7.58 -21.88
N GLY A 589 23.99 7.64 -21.94
CA GLY A 589 24.73 8.71 -22.64
C GLY A 589 24.97 9.98 -21.83
N TYR A 590 24.40 10.08 -20.63
CA TYR A 590 24.63 11.19 -19.70
C TYR A 590 25.84 10.89 -18.80
N ARG A 591 26.67 11.92 -18.58
CA ARG A 591 27.79 11.87 -17.64
C ARG A 591 27.46 12.71 -16.42
N TYR A 592 27.44 12.09 -15.25
CA TYR A 592 27.14 12.74 -13.98
C TYR A 592 27.77 11.94 -12.83
N THR A 593 27.51 12.33 -11.58
CA THR A 593 27.90 11.60 -10.37
C THR A 593 26.77 11.71 -9.35
N PHE A 594 26.94 11.24 -8.13
CA PHE A 594 25.93 11.42 -7.09
C PHE A 594 26.45 12.32 -5.98
N ALA A 595 25.59 13.19 -5.46
CA ALA A 595 25.88 14.00 -4.29
C ALA A 595 24.97 13.60 -3.13
N THR A 596 25.46 13.82 -1.92
CA THR A 596 24.73 13.56 -0.68
C THR A 596 24.39 14.85 0.04
N LEU A 597 23.20 14.89 0.62
CA LEU A 597 22.70 16.01 1.41
C LEU A 597 22.20 15.47 2.77
N ALA A 598 22.96 15.76 3.82
CA ALA A 598 22.66 15.39 5.19
C ALA A 598 22.56 16.65 6.07
N PHE A 599 21.41 16.85 6.70
CA PHE A 599 21.11 18.02 7.52
C PHE A 599 20.36 17.63 8.79
N ARG A 600 20.46 18.48 9.82
CA ARG A 600 19.86 18.29 11.13
C ARG A 600 18.95 19.47 11.46
N LYS A 601 17.76 19.16 11.98
CA LYS A 601 16.84 20.15 12.53
C LYS A 601 17.35 20.65 13.88
N HIS A 602 17.32 21.96 14.10
CA HIS A 602 17.67 22.55 15.39
C HIS A 602 16.72 22.06 16.50
N ASN A 603 17.21 22.04 17.73
CA ASN A 603 16.43 21.65 18.91
C ASN A 603 15.39 22.71 19.30
#